data_AF-A0A1Y3R851-F1
#
_entry.id   AF-A0A1Y3R851-F1
#
_cell.length_a   1.000
_cell.length_b   1.000
_cell.length_c   1.000
_cell.angle_alpha   90.00
_cell.angle_beta   90.00
_cell.angle_gamma   90.00
#
_symmetry.space_group_name_H-M   'P 1'
#
loop_
_entity.id
_entity.type
_entity.pdbx_description
1 polymer ?
#
loop_
_entity_poly.entity_id
_entity_poly.type
_entity_poly.pdbx_seq_one_letter_code
_entity_poly.pdbx_strand_id
1 'polypeptide(L)' 'MKNVQIPYDLFVALVEYHLGYDDEYEDEIRQGLEQKLDALVRHELYAKYKTAPSAEEREQARQAYLDRRGVFPDFRW' A
#
# COMPACT_ATOMS: atom_id res chain seq x y z
N MET A 1 -6.62 -7.58 -16.86
CA MET A 1 -6.38 -7.28 -15.43
C MET A 1 -5.02 -6.60 -15.31
N LYS A 2 -4.83 -5.68 -14.36
CA LYS A 2 -3.49 -5.09 -14.11
C LYS A 2 -2.69 -6.05 -13.23
N ASN A 3 -1.41 -6.24 -13.54
CA ASN A 3 -0.52 -7.05 -12.71
C ASN A 3 0.02 -6.21 -11.55
N VAL A 4 0.15 -6.83 -10.37
CA VAL A 4 0.75 -6.23 -9.19
C VAL A 4 2.13 -6.84 -8.98
N GLN A 5 3.16 -5.99 -8.87
CA GLN A 5 4.50 -6.44 -8.51
C GLN A 5 4.62 -6.56 -6.99
N ILE A 6 5.18 -7.67 -6.52
CA ILE A 6 5.51 -7.92 -5.12
C ILE A 6 7.00 -8.22 -4.98
N PRO A 7 7.59 -8.05 -3.77
CA PRO A 7 8.95 -8.49 -3.50
C PRO A 7 9.12 -9.99 -3.82
N TYR A 8 10.31 -10.37 -4.27
CA TYR A 8 10.62 -11.76 -4.60
C TYR A 8 10.44 -12.67 -3.38
N ASP A 9 10.94 -12.26 -2.22
CA ASP A 9 10.86 -13.04 -0.99
C ASP A 9 9.41 -13.29 -0.55
N LEU A 10 8.54 -12.28 -0.68
CA LEU A 10 7.10 -12.44 -0.44
C LEU A 10 6.45 -13.42 -1.42
N PHE A 11 6.90 -13.46 -2.67
CA PHE A 11 6.43 -14.45 -3.63
C PHE A 11 6.88 -15.88 -3.25
N VAL A 12 8.12 -16.04 -2.80
CA VAL A 12 8.64 -17.34 -2.32
C VAL A 12 7.85 -17.80 -1.09
N ALA A 13 7.67 -16.94 -0.09
CA ALA A 13 6.88 -17.25 1.09
C ALA A 13 5.46 -17.69 0.73
N LEU A 14 4.79 -17.00 -0.20
CA LEU A 14 3.48 -17.39 -0.73
C LEU A 14 3.47 -18.77 -1.38
N VAL A 15 4.53 -19.11 -2.12
CA VAL A 15 4.69 -20.44 -2.74
C VAL A 15 4.88 -21.51 -1.66
N GLU A 16 5.75 -21.28 -0.69
CA GLU A 16 6.03 -22.25 0.39
C GLU A 16 4.81 -22.47 1.28
N TYR A 17 4.10 -21.41 1.64
CA TYR A 17 2.86 -21.51 2.43
C TYR A 17 1.75 -22.28 1.71
N HIS A 18 1.48 -21.95 0.44
CA HIS A 18 0.35 -22.55 -0.28
C HIS A 18 0.65 -23.90 -0.94
N LEU A 19 1.90 -24.14 -1.36
CA LEU A 19 2.28 -25.37 -2.08
C LEU A 19 3.14 -26.30 -1.23
N GLY A 20 3.88 -25.78 -0.25
CA GLY A 20 4.67 -26.54 0.72
C GLY A 20 3.91 -26.96 1.98
N TYR A 21 2.74 -26.35 2.25
CA TYR A 21 1.94 -26.54 3.47
C TYR A 21 2.71 -26.21 4.76
N ASP A 22 3.63 -25.25 4.67
CA ASP A 22 4.40 -24.72 5.79
C ASP A 22 3.73 -23.45 6.33
N ASP A 23 3.13 -23.53 7.52
CA ASP A 23 2.38 -22.44 8.13
C ASP A 23 3.26 -21.39 8.82
N GLU A 24 4.58 -21.63 8.93
CA GLU A 24 5.52 -20.70 9.57
C GLU A 24 5.57 -19.32 8.89
N TYR A 25 5.19 -19.25 7.61
CA TYR A 25 5.21 -18.02 6.80
C TYR A 25 3.93 -17.17 6.86
N GLU A 26 2.87 -17.60 7.57
CA GLU A 26 1.57 -16.91 7.55
C GLU A 26 1.70 -15.43 7.97
N ASP A 27 2.43 -15.18 9.04
CA ASP A 27 2.63 -13.84 9.60
C ASP A 27 3.44 -12.95 8.65
N GLU A 28 4.50 -13.49 8.04
CA GLU A 28 5.33 -12.76 7.08
C GLU A 28 4.52 -12.39 5.83
N ILE A 29 3.75 -13.34 5.30
CA ILE A 29 2.88 -13.13 4.14
C ILE A 29 1.86 -12.04 4.43
N ARG A 30 1.18 -12.13 5.57
CA ARG A 30 0.17 -11.14 5.99
C ARG A 30 0.78 -9.74 6.06
N GLN A 31 1.91 -9.58 6.77
CA GLN A 31 2.58 -8.29 6.90
C GLN A 31 3.06 -7.75 5.55
N GLY A 32 3.67 -8.59 4.70
CA GLY A 32 4.15 -8.20 3.38
C GLY A 32 3.02 -7.73 2.46
N LEU A 33 1.88 -8.43 2.48
CA LEU A 33 0.70 -8.06 1.70
C LEU A 33 0.04 -6.77 2.22
N GLU A 34 -0.06 -6.60 3.54
CA GLU A 34 -0.56 -5.36 4.16
C GLU A 34 0.29 -4.15 3.76
N GLN A 35 1.62 -4.28 3.83
CA GLN A 35 2.55 -3.25 3.38
C GLN A 35 2.40 -2.93 1.90
N LYS A 36 2.23 -3.97 1.06
CA LYS A 36 2.02 -3.78 -0.38
C LYS A 36 0.72 -3.04 -0.68
N LEU A 37 -0.37 -3.45 -0.03
CA LEU A 37 -1.68 -2.80 -0.16
C LEU A 37 -1.59 -1.34 0.28
N ASP A 38 -0.95 -1.08 1.41
CA ASP A 38 -0.75 0.26 1.91
C ASP A 38 0.03 1.16 0.93
N ALA A 39 1.09 0.63 0.31
CA ALA A 39 1.83 1.35 -0.73
C ALA A 39 0.96 1.67 -1.96
N LEU A 40 0.10 0.74 -2.40
CA LEU A 40 -0.82 0.95 -3.52
C LEU A 40 -1.85 2.05 -3.21
N VAL A 41 -2.45 2.01 -2.02
CA VAL A 41 -3.41 3.03 -1.56
C VAL A 41 -2.74 4.40 -1.50
N ARG A 42 -1.54 4.49 -0.93
CA ARG A 42 -0.76 5.74 -0.87
C ARG A 42 -0.46 6.29 -2.26
N HIS A 43 -0.06 5.43 -3.19
CA HIS A 43 0.17 5.83 -4.57
C HIS A 43 -1.10 6.35 -5.24
N GLU A 44 -2.25 5.70 -5.02
CA GLU A 44 -3.53 6.16 -5.55
C GLU A 44 -3.95 7.52 -4.98
N LEU A 45 -3.81 7.71 -3.65
CA LEU A 45 -4.10 8.99 -3.00
C LEU A 45 -3.19 10.11 -3.53
N TYR A 46 -1.91 9.82 -3.70
CA TYR A 46 -0.98 10.77 -4.29
C TYR A 46 -1.32 11.11 -5.75
N ALA A 47 -1.68 10.11 -6.55
CA ALA A 47 -2.13 10.32 -7.93
C ALA A 47 -3.40 11.18 -7.96
N LYS A 48 -4.41 10.87 -7.13
CA LYS A 48 -5.63 11.67 -6.99
C LYS A 48 -5.32 13.11 -6.59
N TYR A 49 -4.44 13.33 -5.61
CA TYR A 49 -3.98 14.66 -5.24
C TYR A 49 -3.39 15.42 -6.46
N LYS A 50 -2.55 14.77 -7.26
CA LYS A 50 -1.90 15.42 -8.42
C LYS A 50 -2.87 15.71 -9.57
N THR A 51 -3.91 14.90 -9.74
CA THR A 51 -4.83 14.99 -10.90
C THR A 51 -6.23 15.51 -10.55
N ALA A 52 -6.52 15.80 -9.28
CA ALA A 52 -7.83 16.28 -8.84
C ALA A 52 -8.19 17.60 -9.54
N PRO A 53 -9.42 17.73 -10.07
CA PRO A 53 -9.86 18.93 -10.79
C PRO A 53 -10.19 20.09 -9.84
N SER A 54 -10.58 19.81 -8.58
CA SER A 54 -10.91 20.81 -7.58
C SER A 54 -9.89 20.88 -6.45
N ALA A 55 -9.78 22.05 -5.81
CA ALA A 55 -8.92 22.25 -4.64
C ALA A 55 -9.39 21.43 -3.43
N GLU A 56 -10.70 21.22 -3.29
CA GLU A 56 -11.30 20.46 -2.21
C GLU A 56 -10.96 18.97 -2.31
N GLU A 57 -11.17 18.35 -3.47
CA GLU A 57 -10.80 16.93 -3.69
C GLU A 57 -9.29 16.73 -3.56
N ARG A 58 -8.51 17.72 -3.99
CA ARG A 58 -7.06 17.70 -3.80
C ARG A 58 -6.70 17.68 -2.31
N GLU A 59 -7.31 18.54 -1.50
CA GLU A 59 -7.02 18.59 -0.06
C GLU A 59 -7.52 17.33 0.66
N GLN A 60 -8.67 16.78 0.27
CA GLN A 60 -9.16 15.51 0.80
C GLN A 60 -8.17 14.36 0.53
N ALA A 61 -7.66 14.26 -0.71
CA ALA A 61 -6.66 13.25 -1.06
C ALA A 61 -5.33 13.46 -0.32
N ARG A 62 -4.92 14.72 -0.10
CA ARG A 62 -3.75 15.06 0.72
C ARG A 62 -3.93 14.63 2.17
N GLN A 63 -5.05 14.95 2.79
CA GLN A 63 -5.30 14.61 4.19
C GLN A 63 -5.34 13.09 4.39
N ALA A 64 -6.05 12.37 3.53
CA ALA A 64 -6.09 10.90 3.57
C ALA A 64 -4.69 10.27 3.38
N TYR A 65 -3.83 10.88 2.55
CA TYR A 65 -2.45 10.43 2.41
C TYR A 65 -1.64 10.64 3.69
N LEU A 66 -1.75 11.81 4.33
CA LEU A 66 -1.04 12.16 5.56
C LEU A 66 -1.50 11.28 6.74
N ASP A 67 -2.81 11.09 6.90
CA ASP A 67 -3.40 10.23 7.93
C ASP A 67 -2.85 8.81 7.83
N ARG A 68 -2.79 8.28 6.60
CA ARG A 68 -2.27 6.93 6.34
C ARG A 68 -0.77 6.81 6.52
N ARG A 69 -0.02 7.90 6.33
CA ARG A 69 1.42 7.97 6.65
C ARG A 69 1.68 8.19 8.14
N GLY A 70 0.66 8.51 8.94
CA GLY A 70 0.82 8.86 10.35
C GLY A 70 1.58 10.17 10.58
N VAL A 71 1.50 11.12 9.64
CA VAL A 71 2.18 12.43 9.74
C VAL A 71 1.18 13.51 10.14
N PHE A 72 1.68 14.55 10.82
CA PHE A 72 0.87 15.70 11.21
C PHE A 72 0.25 16.41 9.98
N PRO A 73 -0.99 16.95 10.08
CA PRO A 73 -1.69 17.59 8.95
C PRO A 73 -0.92 18.75 8.29
N ASP A 74 -0.12 19.46 9.08
CA ASP A 74 0.67 20.61 8.63
C ASP A 74 1.98 20.22 7.92
N PHE A 75 2.25 18.92 7.77
CA PHE A 75 3.41 18.45 7.03
C PHE A 75 3.36 18.93 5.57
N ARG A 76 4.43 19.61 5.15
CA ARG A 76 4.65 20.08 3.78
C ARG A 76 5.72 19.23 3.13
N TRP A 77 5.45 18.77 1.90
CA TRP A 77 6.29 17.91 1.08
C TRP A 77 6.60 18.57 -0.26
#